data_AF-A0A2A4NXM3-F1
#
_entry.id   AF-A0A2A4NXM3-F1
#
_cell.length_a   1.000
_cell.length_b   1.000
_cell.length_c   1.000
_cell.angle_alpha   90.00
_cell.angle_beta   90.00
_cell.angle_gamma   90.00
#
_symmetry.space_group_name_H-M   'P 1'
#
loop_
_entity.id
_entity.type
_entity.pdbx_description
1 polymer ?
#
loop_
_entity_poly.entity_id
_entity_poly.type
_entity_poly.pdbx_seq_one_letter_code
_entity_poly.pdbx_strand_id
1 'polypeptide(L)'
;MQDLLQPANSPRAELTLLSVSLGIMVGLVMSIANVYLGLFAGMTVSASIPAAVISMGILKGVLRRGTIHENNIVQTIASAGESLAAGIIFTMPALVIAGIWSDFDYVTTTLVSLTGGMLGVLFMIPLRKPMIVENAELVYPEGVACAKVLEAGEEGGSGMRLVFGALGLGTLFKLAADAVGFLSGSLKLTLVAGSSRFWLGLTASPALIGVGWIVGFNIAALVFVGGAVSWLLAAPWLSATFDYALEGDALFAAVKADVKFLGVGAMVVGGLWSIIQIRDGIKRGVRETFGGYRASMNAAERTPSRDMDSRWLLLLVLATVMVVLSLYLRVTGGQWGASVLATVMMTVCSFFFV
;
A
#
# COMPACT_ATOMS: atom_id res chain seq x y z
N MET A 1 -26.96 11.39 1.13
CA MET A 1 -26.76 10.66 -0.15
C MET A 1 -27.07 11.53 -1.39
N GLN A 2 -28.10 12.38 -1.40
CA GLN A 2 -28.42 13.26 -2.55
C GLN A 2 -27.37 14.37 -2.82
N ASP A 3 -26.59 14.81 -1.83
CA ASP A 3 -25.54 15.84 -2.01
C ASP A 3 -24.24 15.33 -2.64
N LEU A 4 -24.03 14.01 -2.69
CA LEU A 4 -22.84 13.37 -3.28
C LEU A 4 -23.03 13.00 -4.76
N LEU A 5 -24.27 13.00 -5.25
CA LEU A 5 -24.65 12.63 -6.63
C LEU A 5 -25.21 13.81 -7.44
N GLN A 6 -25.00 15.05 -6.99
CA GLN A 6 -25.42 16.22 -7.77
C GLN A 6 -24.49 16.43 -8.97
N PRO A 7 -25.02 16.86 -10.13
CA PRO A 7 -24.25 17.04 -11.35
C PRO A 7 -23.10 18.04 -11.15
N ALA A 8 -22.00 17.82 -11.87
CA ALA A 8 -20.71 18.54 -11.83
C ALA A 8 -20.76 20.07 -12.10
N ASN A 9 -21.94 20.70 -12.10
CA ASN A 9 -22.18 22.11 -12.40
C ASN A 9 -22.29 23.01 -11.16
N SER A 10 -22.14 22.48 -9.95
CA SER A 10 -21.95 23.31 -8.76
C SER A 10 -20.48 23.72 -8.68
N PRO A 11 -20.12 25.02 -8.69
CA PRO A 11 -18.72 25.47 -8.55
C PRO A 11 -18.27 25.28 -7.10
N ARG A 12 -18.16 24.02 -6.64
CA ARG A 12 -17.53 23.67 -5.38
C ARG A 12 -16.03 23.57 -5.66
N ALA A 13 -15.22 24.30 -4.90
CA ALA A 13 -13.78 24.24 -5.03
C ALA A 13 -13.30 22.89 -4.46
N GLU A 14 -13.11 21.90 -5.33
CA GLU A 14 -12.58 20.58 -4.94
C GLU A 14 -11.05 20.64 -4.82
N LEU A 15 -10.40 21.22 -5.85
CA LEU A 15 -8.95 21.35 -5.94
C LEU A 15 -8.51 22.75 -5.50
N THR A 16 -8.22 22.92 -4.21
CA THR A 16 -7.66 24.17 -3.67
C THR A 16 -6.19 24.01 -3.30
N LEU A 17 -5.41 25.09 -3.34
CA LEU A 17 -4.00 25.08 -2.87
C LEU A 17 -3.89 24.59 -1.42
N LEU A 18 -4.93 24.83 -0.61
CA LEU A 18 -5.02 24.32 0.74
C LEU A 18 -5.18 22.79 0.75
N SER A 19 -6.15 22.23 0.01
CA SER A 19 -6.37 20.78 -0.05
C SER A 19 -5.14 20.04 -0.58
N VAL A 20 -4.42 20.61 -1.56
CA VAL A 20 -3.20 20.01 -2.10
C VAL A 20 -2.06 20.08 -1.10
N SER A 21 -1.81 21.23 -0.47
CA SER A 21 -0.71 21.37 0.50
C SER A 21 -0.96 20.54 1.76
N LEU A 22 -2.20 20.51 2.25
CA LEU A 22 -2.61 19.66 3.37
C LEU A 22 -2.52 18.17 2.99
N GLY A 23 -2.95 17.80 1.79
CA GLY A 23 -2.79 16.47 1.20
C GLY A 23 -1.35 15.98 1.19
N ILE A 24 -0.43 16.81 0.69
CA ILE A 24 1.00 16.48 0.67
C ILE A 24 1.54 16.29 2.09
N MET A 25 1.18 17.17 3.03
CA MET A 25 1.65 17.08 4.42
C MET A 25 1.13 15.83 5.12
N VAL A 26 -0.18 15.58 5.05
CA VAL A 26 -0.80 14.38 5.66
C VAL A 26 -0.29 13.13 4.97
N GLY A 27 -0.24 13.11 3.64
CA GLY A 27 0.27 11.99 2.85
C GLY A 27 1.72 11.66 3.16
N LEU A 28 2.59 12.64 3.37
CA LEU A 28 3.97 12.42 3.78
C LEU A 28 4.05 11.73 5.14
N VAL A 29 3.32 12.23 6.13
CA VAL A 29 3.28 11.64 7.49
C VAL A 29 2.75 10.20 7.44
N MET A 30 1.66 9.98 6.71
CA MET A 30 1.07 8.65 6.56
C MET A 30 1.98 7.69 5.79
N SER A 31 2.69 8.17 4.76
CA SER A 31 3.66 7.37 4.02
C SER A 31 4.83 6.95 4.91
N ILE A 32 5.37 7.85 5.73
CA ILE A 32 6.43 7.51 6.70
C ILE A 32 5.95 6.43 7.69
N ALA A 33 4.75 6.60 8.24
CA ALA A 33 4.15 5.63 9.15
C ALA A 33 3.96 4.26 8.48
N ASN A 34 3.45 4.23 7.25
CA ASN A 34 3.23 3.00 6.50
C ASN A 34 4.52 2.34 6.02
N VAL A 35 5.57 3.11 5.69
CA VAL A 35 6.89 2.56 5.40
C VAL A 35 7.45 1.88 6.65
N TYR A 36 7.39 2.55 7.81
CA TYR A 36 7.87 1.99 9.06
C TYR A 36 7.09 0.72 9.45
N LEU A 37 5.76 0.79 9.50
CA LEU A 37 4.91 -0.35 9.85
C LEU A 37 5.04 -1.48 8.83
N GLY A 38 5.14 -1.16 7.54
CA GLY A 38 5.34 -2.12 6.46
C GLY A 38 6.65 -2.89 6.60
N LEU A 39 7.76 -2.20 6.87
CA LEU A 39 9.06 -2.84 7.08
C LEU A 39 9.12 -3.60 8.42
N PHE A 40 8.43 -3.12 9.45
CA PHE A 40 8.43 -3.73 10.78
C PHE A 40 7.50 -4.96 10.88
N ALA A 41 6.26 -4.82 10.40
CA ALA A 41 5.20 -5.80 10.54
C ALA A 41 4.94 -6.63 9.27
N GLY A 42 5.54 -6.26 8.13
CA GLY A 42 5.34 -6.94 6.85
C GLY A 42 3.96 -6.67 6.22
N MET A 43 3.20 -5.71 6.75
CA MET A 43 1.86 -5.35 6.29
C MET A 43 1.67 -3.83 6.37
N THR A 44 0.90 -3.26 5.45
CA THR A 44 0.50 -1.85 5.47
C THR A 44 -0.87 -1.68 6.12
N VAL A 45 -1.17 -0.48 6.57
CA VAL A 45 -2.47 -0.11 7.12
C VAL A 45 -3.05 1.00 6.26
N SER A 46 -4.35 0.93 5.98
CA SER A 46 -5.07 1.97 5.23
C SER A 46 -4.80 3.35 5.85
N ALA A 47 -4.17 4.21 5.06
CA ALA A 47 -3.92 5.60 5.39
C ALA A 47 -5.14 6.49 5.14
N SER A 48 -6.08 6.02 4.32
CA SER A 48 -7.24 6.79 3.85
C SER A 48 -8.13 7.28 5.00
N ILE A 49 -8.48 6.39 5.93
CA ILE A 49 -9.36 6.69 7.06
C ILE A 49 -8.74 7.73 8.00
N PRO A 50 -7.53 7.52 8.57
CA PRO A 50 -6.92 8.52 9.44
C PRO A 50 -6.60 9.83 8.70
N ALA A 51 -6.24 9.79 7.42
CA ALA A 51 -6.05 11.00 6.63
C ALA A 51 -7.34 11.83 6.52
N ALA A 52 -8.48 11.18 6.23
CA ALA A 52 -9.79 11.84 6.20
C ALA A 52 -10.13 12.50 7.54
N VAL A 53 -9.84 11.83 8.66
CA VAL A 53 -10.04 12.35 10.02
C VAL A 53 -9.17 13.57 10.29
N ILE A 54 -7.86 13.46 10.07
CA ILE A 54 -6.88 14.52 10.34
C ILE A 54 -7.22 15.75 9.49
N SER A 55 -7.52 15.54 8.22
CA SER A 55 -7.92 16.58 7.28
C SER A 55 -9.21 17.28 7.68
N MET A 56 -10.27 16.53 8.05
CA MET A 56 -11.50 17.11 8.60
C MET A 56 -11.17 17.96 9.82
N GLY A 57 -10.30 17.45 10.68
CA GLY A 57 -9.93 18.13 11.91
C GLY A 57 -9.22 19.45 11.71
N ILE A 58 -8.33 19.51 10.72
CA ILE A 58 -7.62 20.73 10.35
C ILE A 58 -8.55 21.69 9.59
N LEU A 59 -9.26 21.22 8.57
CA LEU A 59 -10.13 22.05 7.74
C LEU A 59 -11.29 22.62 8.57
N LYS A 60 -12.12 21.75 9.18
CA LYS A 60 -13.31 22.18 9.91
C LYS A 60 -13.06 22.55 11.37
N GLY A 61 -12.17 21.84 12.06
CA GLY A 61 -11.90 22.11 13.46
C GLY A 61 -11.06 23.38 13.67
N VAL A 62 -9.91 23.45 13.00
CA VAL A 62 -8.96 24.56 13.17
C VAL A 62 -9.31 25.74 12.25
N LEU A 63 -9.45 25.49 10.95
CA LEU A 63 -9.66 26.54 9.96
C LEU A 63 -11.12 26.95 9.80
N ARG A 64 -12.06 26.20 10.41
CA ARG A 64 -13.52 26.43 10.36
C ARG A 64 -14.06 26.62 8.93
N ARG A 65 -13.44 25.94 7.97
CA ARG A 65 -13.81 25.93 6.55
C ARG A 65 -13.63 24.53 5.97
N GLY A 66 -13.76 24.40 4.67
CA GLY A 66 -13.50 23.14 4.00
C GLY A 66 -14.79 22.39 3.68
N THR A 67 -14.85 21.89 2.45
CA THR A 67 -15.93 21.01 2.01
C THR A 67 -15.53 19.55 2.12
N ILE A 68 -16.53 18.66 2.12
CA ILE A 68 -16.31 17.22 1.97
C ILE A 68 -15.42 16.88 0.76
N HIS A 69 -15.51 17.67 -0.31
CA HIS A 69 -14.76 17.47 -1.55
C HIS A 69 -13.28 17.87 -1.40
N GLU A 70 -12.98 18.99 -0.73
CA GLU A 70 -11.58 19.36 -0.42
C GLU A 70 -10.93 18.31 0.46
N ASN A 71 -11.68 17.73 1.41
CA ASN A 71 -11.14 16.65 2.22
C ASN A 71 -10.96 15.37 1.41
N ASN A 72 -11.89 15.05 0.51
CA ASN A 72 -11.73 13.92 -0.39
C ASN A 72 -10.43 14.04 -1.21
N ILE A 73 -10.04 15.24 -1.66
CA ILE A 73 -8.73 15.47 -2.30
C ILE A 73 -7.56 15.18 -1.35
N VAL A 74 -7.61 15.66 -0.11
CA VAL A 74 -6.55 15.41 0.89
C VAL A 74 -6.39 13.90 1.17
N GLN A 75 -7.50 13.18 1.38
CA GLN A 75 -7.49 11.73 1.58
C GLN A 75 -7.00 10.99 0.34
N THR A 76 -7.39 11.42 -0.85
CA THR A 76 -6.93 10.81 -2.11
C THR A 76 -5.42 10.94 -2.27
N ILE A 77 -4.85 12.11 -1.97
CA ILE A 77 -3.39 12.32 -1.99
C ILE A 77 -2.69 11.41 -0.97
N ALA A 78 -3.26 11.28 0.23
CA ALA A 78 -2.68 10.41 1.26
C ALA A 78 -2.72 8.92 0.89
N SER A 79 -3.83 8.46 0.29
CA SER A 79 -4.00 7.08 -0.20
C SER A 79 -3.05 6.76 -1.37
N ALA A 80 -2.83 7.72 -2.27
CA ALA A 80 -1.83 7.58 -3.33
C ALA A 80 -0.41 7.42 -2.77
N GLY A 81 -0.08 8.16 -1.71
CA GLY A 81 1.19 8.02 -0.99
C GLY A 81 1.38 6.64 -0.35
N GLU A 82 0.33 6.09 0.26
CA GLU A 82 0.33 4.72 0.78
C GLU A 82 0.58 3.69 -0.32
N SER A 83 -0.11 3.80 -1.46
CA SER A 83 0.02 2.85 -2.58
C SER A 83 1.45 2.82 -3.11
N LEU A 84 2.08 4.00 -3.22
CA LEU A 84 3.50 4.10 -3.58
C LEU A 84 4.41 3.49 -2.51
N ALA A 85 4.17 3.81 -1.23
CA ALA A 85 4.95 3.26 -0.11
C ALA A 85 4.91 1.73 -0.09
N ALA A 86 3.73 1.13 -0.27
CA ALA A 86 3.53 -0.31 -0.33
C ALA A 86 4.37 -0.98 -1.43
N GLY A 87 4.42 -0.38 -2.62
CA GLY A 87 5.28 -0.88 -3.70
C GLY A 87 6.76 -0.89 -3.33
N ILE A 88 7.24 0.16 -2.66
CA ILE A 88 8.67 0.34 -2.32
C ILE A 88 9.12 -0.55 -1.16
N ILE A 89 8.32 -0.70 -0.11
CA ILE A 89 8.69 -1.51 1.06
C ILE A 89 8.85 -3.00 0.77
N PHE A 90 8.23 -3.52 -0.30
CA PHE A 90 8.35 -4.93 -0.66
C PHE A 90 9.41 -5.16 -1.73
N THR A 91 9.57 -4.23 -2.67
CA THR A 91 10.53 -4.36 -3.77
C THR A 91 11.96 -4.06 -3.34
N MET A 92 12.18 -2.99 -2.57
CA MET A 92 13.52 -2.53 -2.22
C MET A 92 14.25 -3.51 -1.29
N PRO A 93 13.65 -4.01 -0.19
CA PRO A 93 14.29 -5.02 0.64
C PRO A 93 14.55 -6.34 -0.10
N ALA A 94 13.71 -6.71 -1.07
CA ALA A 94 13.92 -7.91 -1.85
C ALA A 94 15.21 -7.83 -2.69
N LEU A 95 15.51 -6.65 -3.28
CA LEU A 95 16.77 -6.42 -4.00
C LEU A 95 18.00 -6.51 -3.10
N VAL A 96 17.88 -6.03 -1.85
CA VAL A 96 18.95 -6.13 -0.85
C VAL A 96 19.16 -7.59 -0.40
N ILE A 97 18.08 -8.31 -0.12
CA ILE A 97 18.13 -9.73 0.28
C ILE A 97 18.72 -10.59 -0.85
N ALA A 98 18.43 -10.27 -2.11
CA ALA A 98 18.99 -10.95 -3.27
C ALA A 98 20.48 -10.63 -3.52
N GLY A 99 21.08 -9.70 -2.74
CA GLY A 99 22.48 -9.28 -2.91
C GLY A 99 22.71 -8.40 -4.15
N ILE A 100 21.65 -7.90 -4.79
CA ILE A 100 21.73 -7.05 -5.99
C ILE A 100 22.08 -5.62 -5.59
N TRP A 101 21.52 -5.14 -4.48
CA TRP A 101 21.83 -3.84 -3.88
C TRP A 101 22.52 -4.03 -2.53
N SER A 102 23.66 -3.36 -2.32
CA SER A 102 24.32 -3.29 -1.02
C SER A 102 23.74 -2.18 -0.14
N ASP A 103 23.32 -1.08 -0.77
CA ASP A 103 22.85 0.14 -0.10
C ASP A 103 21.68 0.77 -0.88
N PHE A 104 20.88 1.60 -0.20
CA PHE A 104 19.82 2.38 -0.85
C PHE A 104 20.36 3.70 -1.39
N ASP A 105 20.67 3.75 -2.69
CA ASP A 105 20.97 5.03 -3.33
C ASP A 105 19.72 5.91 -3.35
N TYR A 106 19.78 7.05 -2.66
CA TYR A 106 18.63 7.94 -2.46
C TYR A 106 18.02 8.41 -3.80
N VAL A 107 18.88 8.79 -4.75
CA VAL A 107 18.45 9.36 -6.03
C VAL A 107 17.80 8.27 -6.90
N THR A 108 18.45 7.12 -7.03
CA THR A 108 17.94 5.98 -7.80
C THR A 108 16.63 5.47 -7.22
N THR A 109 16.56 5.31 -5.89
CA THR A 109 15.33 4.90 -5.18
C THR A 109 14.20 5.90 -5.43
N THR A 110 14.49 7.20 -5.37
CA THR A 110 13.51 8.26 -5.63
C THR A 110 13.02 8.22 -7.08
N LEU A 111 13.91 8.07 -8.05
CA LEU A 111 13.55 8.01 -9.48
C LEU A 111 12.74 6.75 -9.82
N VAL A 112 13.11 5.59 -9.25
CA VAL A 112 12.34 4.34 -9.40
C VAL A 112 10.95 4.50 -8.79
N SER A 113 10.85 5.07 -7.59
CA SER A 113 9.56 5.33 -6.93
C SER A 113 8.70 6.32 -7.73
N LEU A 114 9.30 7.40 -8.20
CA LEU A 114 8.62 8.43 -8.97
C LEU A 114 8.06 7.88 -10.29
N THR A 115 8.88 7.12 -11.03
CA THR A 115 8.46 6.54 -12.32
C THR A 115 7.44 5.42 -12.14
N GLY A 116 7.59 4.57 -11.12
CA GLY A 116 6.60 3.55 -10.77
C GLY A 116 5.25 4.16 -10.38
N GLY A 117 5.26 5.15 -9.48
CA GLY A 117 4.05 5.88 -9.07
C GLY A 117 3.40 6.63 -10.24
N MET A 118 4.20 7.27 -11.10
CA MET A 118 3.70 7.94 -12.30
C MET A 118 3.03 6.96 -13.27
N LEU A 119 3.63 5.80 -13.53
CA LEU A 119 3.01 4.77 -14.38
C LEU A 119 1.68 4.29 -13.79
N GLY A 120 1.62 4.06 -12.47
CA GLY A 120 0.38 3.67 -11.80
C GLY A 120 -0.74 4.71 -11.99
N VAL A 121 -0.45 5.98 -11.73
CA VAL A 121 -1.41 7.09 -11.93
C VAL A 121 -1.87 7.18 -13.39
N LEU A 122 -0.95 7.05 -14.34
CA LEU A 122 -1.27 7.12 -15.77
C LEU A 122 -2.13 5.95 -16.22
N PHE A 123 -1.84 4.73 -15.77
CA PHE A 123 -2.63 3.54 -16.13
C PHE A 123 -3.98 3.46 -15.41
N MET A 124 -4.16 4.18 -14.30
CA MET A 124 -5.48 4.31 -13.66
C MET A 124 -6.50 5.04 -14.53
N ILE A 125 -6.06 5.98 -15.37
CA ILE A 125 -6.94 6.78 -16.23
C ILE A 125 -7.79 5.89 -17.16
N PRO A 126 -7.22 5.00 -17.99
CA PRO A 126 -8.02 4.10 -18.82
C PRO A 126 -8.75 3.02 -18.01
N LEU A 127 -8.21 2.59 -16.87
CA LEU A 127 -8.80 1.54 -16.04
C LEU A 127 -10.01 2.02 -15.21
N ARG A 128 -10.12 3.32 -14.95
CA ARG A 128 -11.20 3.93 -14.15
C ARG A 128 -12.59 3.53 -14.64
N LYS A 129 -12.84 3.57 -15.94
CA LYS A 129 -14.17 3.27 -16.50
C LYS A 129 -14.56 1.80 -16.31
N PRO A 130 -13.77 0.80 -16.76
CA PRO A 130 -14.05 -0.61 -16.51
C PRO A 130 -14.18 -0.91 -15.01
N MET A 131 -13.20 -0.47 -14.22
CA MET A 131 -13.08 -0.94 -12.84
C MET A 131 -14.09 -0.25 -11.93
N ILE A 132 -14.32 1.06 -12.07
CA ILE A 132 -15.14 1.83 -11.12
C ILE A 132 -16.54 2.11 -11.67
N VAL A 133 -16.68 2.44 -12.95
CA VAL A 133 -17.96 2.94 -13.50
C VAL A 133 -18.85 1.80 -13.99
N GLU A 134 -18.29 0.81 -14.68
CA GLU A 134 -19.05 -0.23 -15.38
C GLU A 134 -19.20 -1.54 -14.59
N ASN A 135 -18.34 -1.79 -13.59
CA ASN A 135 -18.41 -3.00 -12.75
C ASN A 135 -19.11 -2.73 -11.41
N ALA A 136 -20.44 -2.88 -11.38
CA ALA A 136 -21.25 -2.78 -10.16
C ALA A 136 -21.01 -3.92 -9.14
N GLU A 137 -20.35 -5.01 -9.56
CA GLU A 137 -20.02 -6.15 -8.69
C GLU A 137 -18.81 -5.87 -7.78
N LEU A 138 -17.98 -4.87 -8.11
CA LEU A 138 -16.81 -4.53 -7.30
C LEU A 138 -17.23 -3.73 -6.07
N VAL A 139 -17.02 -4.32 -4.89
CA VAL A 139 -17.28 -3.69 -3.60
C VAL A 139 -16.06 -2.86 -3.20
N TYR A 140 -16.28 -1.61 -2.81
CA TYR A 140 -15.23 -0.68 -2.33
C TYR A 140 -15.37 -0.43 -0.82
N PRO A 141 -15.09 -1.42 0.05
CA PRO A 141 -15.37 -1.32 1.48
C PRO A 141 -14.60 -0.16 2.14
N GLU A 142 -13.33 0.04 1.77
CA GLU A 142 -12.51 1.13 2.29
C GLU A 142 -13.02 2.51 1.84
N GLY A 143 -13.37 2.66 0.56
CA GLY A 143 -13.94 3.89 0.03
C GLY A 143 -15.26 4.25 0.71
N VAL A 144 -16.12 3.26 0.95
CA VAL A 144 -17.38 3.41 1.70
C VAL A 144 -17.11 3.83 3.15
N ALA A 145 -16.12 3.21 3.82
CA ALA A 145 -15.75 3.58 5.18
C ALA A 145 -15.22 5.03 5.26
N CYS A 146 -14.36 5.43 4.32
CA CYS A 146 -13.86 6.80 4.22
C CYS A 146 -14.99 7.80 3.98
N ALA A 147 -15.91 7.49 3.07
CA ALA A 147 -17.08 8.32 2.83
C ALA A 147 -17.92 8.50 4.10
N LYS A 148 -18.13 7.43 4.88
CA LYS A 148 -18.85 7.52 6.16
C LYS A 148 -18.15 8.39 7.20
N VAL A 149 -16.82 8.34 7.26
CA VAL A 149 -16.02 9.20 8.14
C VAL A 149 -16.13 10.66 7.71
N LEU A 150 -16.06 10.93 6.41
CA LEU A 150 -16.24 12.26 5.86
C LEU A 150 -17.66 12.80 6.11
N GLU A 151 -18.70 11.99 5.91
CA GLU A 151 -20.09 12.33 6.21
C GLU A 151 -20.29 12.64 7.71
N ALA A 152 -19.78 11.78 8.59
CA ALA A 152 -19.86 12.00 10.05
C ALA A 152 -19.09 13.25 10.50
N GLY A 153 -18.00 13.58 9.82
CA GLY A 153 -17.28 14.83 10.03
C GLY A 153 -18.03 16.05 9.49
N GLU A 154 -18.81 15.89 8.42
CA GLU A 154 -19.60 16.94 7.79
C GLU A 154 -20.76 17.39 8.69
N GLU A 155 -21.50 16.41 9.25
CA GLU A 155 -22.61 16.61 10.17
C GLU A 155 -22.19 17.23 11.51
N GLY A 156 -20.92 17.01 11.92
CA GLY A 156 -20.39 17.50 13.18
C GLY A 156 -20.99 16.83 14.42
N GLY A 157 -20.71 17.37 15.61
CA GLY A 157 -21.31 16.88 16.86
C GLY A 157 -20.64 15.64 17.47
N SER A 158 -21.44 14.65 17.88
CA SER A 158 -20.98 13.48 18.67
C SER A 158 -20.00 12.60 17.90
N GLY A 159 -20.22 12.38 16.60
CA GLY A 159 -19.32 11.60 15.73
C GLY A 159 -17.91 12.17 15.68
N MET A 160 -17.79 13.49 15.48
CA MET A 160 -16.48 14.16 15.43
C MET A 160 -15.74 14.11 16.78
N ARG A 161 -16.47 14.24 17.91
CA ARG A 161 -15.88 14.13 19.25
C ARG A 161 -15.33 12.74 19.52
N LEU A 162 -16.02 11.69 19.06
CA LEU A 162 -15.55 10.30 19.19
C LEU A 162 -14.27 10.07 18.39
N VAL A 163 -14.25 10.54 17.14
CA VAL A 163 -13.10 10.37 16.24
C VAL A 163 -11.84 11.06 16.78
N PHE A 164 -11.95 12.34 17.17
CA PHE A 164 -10.81 13.05 17.77
C PHE A 164 -10.44 12.53 19.16
N GLY A 165 -11.43 12.13 19.95
CA GLY A 165 -11.21 11.53 21.25
C GLY A 165 -10.41 10.24 21.14
N ALA A 166 -10.76 9.37 20.18
CA ALA A 166 -10.02 8.14 19.90
C ALA A 166 -8.59 8.41 19.43
N LEU A 167 -8.39 9.39 18.52
CA LEU A 167 -7.05 9.78 18.05
C LEU A 167 -6.18 10.31 19.20
N GLY A 168 -6.74 11.19 20.03
CA GLY A 168 -6.05 11.76 21.20
C GLY A 168 -5.71 10.70 22.24
N LEU A 169 -6.69 9.87 22.63
CA LEU A 169 -6.48 8.77 23.58
C LEU A 169 -5.47 7.76 23.07
N GLY A 170 -5.52 7.38 21.79
CA GLY A 170 -4.55 6.47 21.18
C GLY A 170 -3.13 7.04 21.20
N THR A 171 -3.00 8.34 20.88
CA THR A 171 -1.70 9.04 20.93
C THR A 171 -1.15 9.10 22.35
N LEU A 172 -1.97 9.51 23.32
CA LEU A 172 -1.58 9.57 24.73
C LEU A 172 -1.21 8.20 25.28
N PHE A 173 -2.00 7.17 24.95
CA PHE A 173 -1.72 5.80 25.35
C PHE A 173 -0.39 5.31 24.77
N LYS A 174 -0.12 5.57 23.49
CA LYS A 174 1.15 5.18 22.86
C LYS A 174 2.34 5.90 23.49
N LEU A 175 2.25 7.21 23.71
CA LEU A 175 3.30 7.99 24.36
C LEU A 175 3.54 7.52 25.79
N ALA A 176 2.49 7.25 26.56
CA ALA A 176 2.60 6.73 27.92
C ALA A 176 3.21 5.31 27.94
N ALA A 177 2.77 4.44 27.03
CA ALA A 177 3.29 3.08 26.90
C ALA A 177 4.80 3.06 26.58
N ASP A 178 5.25 3.95 25.70
CA ASP A 178 6.66 4.06 25.32
C ASP A 178 7.49 4.76 26.40
N ALA A 179 6.96 5.81 27.05
CA ALA A 179 7.66 6.55 28.10
C ALA A 179 7.85 5.73 29.39
N VAL A 180 6.84 4.95 29.78
CA VAL A 180 6.89 4.09 30.97
C VAL A 180 7.60 2.76 30.67
N GLY A 181 7.69 2.37 29.38
CA GLY A 181 8.27 1.09 28.97
C GLY A 181 7.43 -0.12 29.40
N PHE A 182 6.17 0.07 29.82
CA PHE A 182 5.33 -1.01 30.36
C PHE A 182 5.05 -2.12 29.32
N LEU A 183 5.07 -1.79 28.03
CA LEU A 183 4.84 -2.73 26.92
C LEU A 183 6.13 -3.20 26.21
N SER A 184 7.32 -2.80 26.65
CA SER A 184 8.58 -3.16 25.98
C SER A 184 9.10 -4.56 26.32
N GLY A 185 8.44 -5.28 27.24
CA GLY A 185 8.79 -6.64 27.59
C GLY A 185 8.51 -7.62 26.45
N SER A 186 9.57 -8.16 25.85
CA SER A 186 9.46 -9.34 24.98
C SER A 186 9.74 -10.60 25.80
N LEU A 187 8.76 -11.50 25.93
CA LEU A 187 9.00 -12.82 26.50
C LEU A 187 9.56 -13.71 25.40
N LYS A 188 10.80 -14.17 25.58
CA LYS A 188 11.46 -15.13 24.68
C LYS A 188 11.67 -16.43 25.43
N LEU A 189 11.05 -17.49 24.95
CA LEU A 189 11.17 -18.84 25.48
C LEU A 189 11.76 -19.72 24.38
N THR A 190 12.86 -20.40 24.69
CA THR A 190 13.42 -21.44 23.81
C THR A 190 13.21 -22.78 24.48
N LEU A 191 12.52 -23.69 23.82
CA LEU A 191 12.33 -25.06 24.28
C LEU A 191 13.14 -25.99 23.39
N VAL A 192 13.81 -26.96 24.01
CA VAL A 192 14.60 -27.96 23.29
C VAL A 192 13.95 -29.32 23.53
N ALA A 193 13.62 -30.03 22.46
CA ALA A 193 13.06 -31.38 22.50
C ALA A 193 13.84 -32.27 21.51
N GLY A 194 14.82 -33.02 22.02
CA GLY A 194 15.74 -33.80 21.18
C GLY A 194 16.58 -32.90 20.28
N SER A 195 16.60 -33.19 18.97
CA SER A 195 17.24 -32.34 17.95
C SER A 195 16.39 -31.14 17.53
N SER A 196 15.11 -31.09 17.92
CA SER A 196 14.20 -29.98 17.58
C SER A 196 14.31 -28.84 18.59
N ARG A 197 14.39 -27.61 18.09
CA ARG A 197 14.36 -26.40 18.91
C ARG A 197 13.13 -25.56 18.55
N PHE A 198 12.41 -25.12 19.57
CA PHE A 198 11.22 -24.29 19.45
C PHE A 198 11.52 -22.91 20.00
N TRP A 199 11.15 -21.87 19.26
CA TRP A 199 11.27 -20.49 19.68
C TRP A 199 9.90 -19.87 19.79
N LEU A 200 9.55 -19.41 21.00
CA LEU A 200 8.32 -18.71 21.29
C LEU A 200 8.67 -17.29 21.73
N GLY A 201 8.06 -16.32 21.06
CA GLY A 201 8.24 -14.90 21.34
C GLY A 201 6.88 -14.23 21.51
N LEU A 202 6.65 -13.56 22.63
CA LEU A 202 5.50 -12.68 22.79
C LEU A 202 5.99 -11.24 22.93
N THR A 203 5.55 -10.39 22.02
CA THR A 203 5.82 -8.95 22.03
C THR A 203 4.51 -8.20 21.99
N ALA A 204 4.26 -7.35 22.98
CA ALA A 204 3.08 -6.52 23.01
C ALA A 204 3.34 -5.23 22.21
N SER A 205 2.57 -5.02 21.14
CA SER A 205 2.68 -3.81 20.31
C SER A 205 1.30 -3.15 20.18
N PRO A 206 1.10 -1.95 20.76
CA PRO A 206 -0.14 -1.17 20.56
C PRO A 206 -0.48 -0.99 19.09
N ALA A 207 0.54 -0.81 18.24
CA ALA A 207 0.36 -0.69 16.80
C ALA A 207 -0.25 -1.97 16.19
N LEU A 208 0.29 -3.15 16.54
CA LEU A 208 -0.24 -4.43 16.03
C LEU A 208 -1.65 -4.75 16.56
N ILE A 209 -1.98 -4.32 17.78
CA ILE A 209 -3.35 -4.42 18.30
C ILE A 209 -4.30 -3.56 17.46
N GLY A 210 -3.88 -2.31 17.14
CA GLY A 210 -4.64 -1.43 16.24
C GLY A 210 -4.81 -2.03 14.84
N VAL A 211 -3.74 -2.56 14.25
CA VAL A 211 -3.81 -3.26 12.94
C VAL A 211 -4.79 -4.42 13.01
N GLY A 212 -4.71 -5.27 14.04
CA GLY A 212 -5.63 -6.40 14.21
C GLY A 212 -7.10 -6.00 14.32
N TRP A 213 -7.37 -4.85 14.95
CA TRP A 213 -8.73 -4.30 15.03
C TRP A 213 -9.26 -3.81 13.68
N ILE A 214 -8.42 -3.15 12.88
CA ILE A 214 -8.79 -2.63 11.56
C ILE A 214 -9.02 -3.77 10.57
N VAL A 215 -8.08 -4.72 10.53
CA VAL A 215 -8.07 -5.78 9.53
C VAL A 215 -9.04 -6.92 9.93
N GLY A 216 -9.37 -7.04 11.21
CA GLY A 216 -10.39 -7.96 11.73
C GLY A 216 -9.88 -9.38 11.99
N PHE A 217 -10.72 -10.17 12.68
CA PHE A 217 -10.33 -11.48 13.19
C PHE A 217 -9.94 -12.48 12.10
N ASN A 218 -10.65 -12.51 10.98
CA ASN A 218 -10.40 -13.49 9.91
C ASN A 218 -8.99 -13.37 9.35
N ILE A 219 -8.55 -12.15 9.05
CA ILE A 219 -7.21 -11.91 8.49
C ILE A 219 -6.16 -12.05 9.60
N ALA A 220 -6.42 -11.55 10.81
CA ALA A 220 -5.53 -11.73 11.95
C ALA A 220 -5.27 -13.23 12.25
N ALA A 221 -6.30 -14.08 12.14
CA ALA A 221 -6.18 -15.52 12.30
C ALA A 221 -5.33 -16.15 11.19
N LEU A 222 -5.49 -15.73 9.92
CA LEU A 222 -4.67 -16.21 8.81
C LEU A 222 -3.18 -15.86 9.01
N VAL A 223 -2.88 -14.62 9.42
CA VAL A 223 -1.52 -14.18 9.74
C VAL A 223 -0.94 -14.99 10.90
N PHE A 224 -1.74 -15.21 11.96
CA PHE A 224 -1.34 -16.04 13.09
C PHE A 224 -1.03 -17.48 12.67
N VAL A 225 -1.90 -18.11 11.87
CA VAL A 225 -1.68 -19.46 11.36
C VAL A 225 -0.41 -19.54 10.51
N GLY A 226 -0.16 -18.57 9.63
CA GLY A 226 1.08 -18.52 8.84
C GLY A 226 2.33 -18.40 9.73
N GLY A 227 2.28 -17.56 10.76
CA GLY A 227 3.35 -17.45 11.76
C GLY A 227 3.54 -18.72 12.58
N ALA A 228 2.44 -19.35 13.00
CA ALA A 228 2.45 -20.60 13.76
C ALA A 228 3.02 -21.76 12.94
N VAL A 229 2.64 -21.90 11.66
CA VAL A 229 3.24 -22.90 10.77
C VAL A 229 4.74 -22.66 10.61
N SER A 230 5.15 -21.40 10.44
CA SER A 230 6.56 -21.04 10.29
C SER A 230 7.40 -21.37 11.53
N TRP A 231 6.91 -21.05 12.74
CA TRP A 231 7.70 -21.17 13.97
C TRP A 231 7.46 -22.44 14.79
N LEU A 232 6.28 -23.05 14.69
CA LEU A 232 5.93 -24.28 15.44
C LEU A 232 6.13 -25.55 14.61
N LEU A 233 6.13 -25.45 13.28
CA LEU A 233 6.33 -26.60 12.38
C LEU A 233 7.64 -26.49 11.60
N ALA A 234 7.82 -25.41 10.82
CA ALA A 234 8.98 -25.31 9.92
C ALA A 234 10.29 -25.10 10.68
N ALA A 235 10.35 -24.18 11.64
CA ALA A 235 11.60 -23.91 12.38
C ALA A 235 12.11 -25.15 13.17
N PRO A 236 11.28 -25.90 13.92
CA PRO A 236 11.73 -27.10 14.60
C PRO A 236 12.15 -28.19 13.60
N TRP A 237 11.38 -28.38 12.52
CA TRP A 237 11.69 -29.35 11.47
C TRP A 237 13.04 -29.04 10.80
N LEU A 238 13.31 -27.78 10.46
CA LEU A 238 14.60 -27.33 9.92
C LEU A 238 15.73 -27.60 10.90
N SER A 239 15.56 -27.19 12.16
CA SER A 239 16.58 -27.37 13.21
C SER A 239 16.92 -28.84 13.52
N ALA A 240 15.98 -29.75 13.26
CA ALA A 240 16.13 -31.17 13.49
C ALA A 240 16.67 -31.93 12.27
N THR A 241 16.41 -31.43 11.06
CA THR A 241 16.76 -32.08 9.79
C THR A 241 18.13 -31.64 9.27
N PHE A 242 18.46 -30.36 9.43
CA PHE A 242 19.71 -29.77 8.96
C PHE A 242 20.66 -29.55 10.13
N ASP A 243 21.91 -30.02 9.99
CA ASP A 243 22.97 -29.70 10.94
C ASP A 243 23.56 -28.33 10.60
N TYR A 244 23.13 -27.33 11.35
CA TYR A 244 23.63 -25.96 11.22
C TYR A 244 25.02 -25.77 11.84
N ALA A 245 25.54 -26.72 12.63
CA ALA A 245 26.79 -26.57 13.40
C ALA A 245 26.91 -25.24 14.19
N LEU A 246 25.77 -24.69 14.63
CA LEU A 246 25.64 -23.41 15.33
C LEU A 246 24.78 -23.58 16.58
N GLU A 247 24.98 -22.72 17.58
CA GLU A 247 24.21 -22.71 18.82
C GLU A 247 23.69 -21.30 19.17
N GLY A 248 22.72 -21.26 20.09
CA GLY A 248 22.16 -20.01 20.62
C GLY A 248 21.60 -19.08 19.53
N ASP A 249 21.99 -17.80 19.60
CA ASP A 249 21.49 -16.76 18.71
C ASP A 249 21.94 -16.94 17.25
N ALA A 250 23.11 -17.53 17.03
CA ALA A 250 23.62 -17.78 15.67
C ALA A 250 22.77 -18.83 14.94
N LEU A 251 22.38 -19.88 15.66
CA LEU A 251 21.44 -20.87 15.14
C LEU A 251 20.07 -20.27 14.86
N PHE A 252 19.55 -19.48 15.79
CA PHE A 252 18.26 -18.80 15.60
C PHE A 252 18.30 -17.91 14.35
N ALA A 253 19.40 -17.19 14.12
CA ALA A 253 19.57 -16.37 12.93
C ALA A 253 19.59 -17.19 11.63
N ALA A 254 20.29 -18.33 11.62
CA ALA A 254 20.34 -19.24 10.48
C ALA A 254 18.97 -19.85 10.15
N VAL A 255 18.30 -20.44 11.16
CA VAL A 255 16.95 -21.00 10.98
C VAL A 255 15.95 -19.93 10.56
N LYS A 256 16.05 -18.72 11.15
CA LYS A 256 15.22 -17.57 10.74
C LYS A 256 15.44 -17.21 9.27
N ALA A 257 16.66 -17.30 8.75
CA ALA A 257 16.93 -17.04 7.33
C ALA A 257 16.24 -18.07 6.43
N ASP A 258 16.29 -19.35 6.78
CA ASP A 258 15.64 -20.41 6.00
C ASP A 258 14.11 -20.36 6.07
N VAL A 259 13.55 -20.10 7.25
CA VAL A 259 12.10 -19.89 7.42
C VAL A 259 11.61 -18.70 6.60
N LYS A 260 12.41 -17.64 6.44
CA LYS A 260 12.04 -16.51 5.56
C LYS A 260 11.86 -16.96 4.11
N PHE A 261 12.71 -17.85 3.59
CA PHE A 261 12.55 -18.36 2.22
C PHE A 261 11.28 -19.17 2.03
N LEU A 262 10.85 -19.93 3.04
CA LEU A 262 9.53 -20.58 3.03
C LEU A 262 8.40 -19.55 2.91
N GLY A 263 8.49 -18.46 3.69
CA GLY A 263 7.56 -17.34 3.61
C GLY A 263 7.53 -16.69 2.22
N VAL A 264 8.71 -16.45 1.61
CA VAL A 264 8.82 -15.92 0.24
C VAL A 264 8.14 -16.86 -0.76
N GLY A 265 8.32 -18.18 -0.63
CA GLY A 265 7.64 -19.16 -1.47
C GLY A 265 6.11 -19.07 -1.36
N ALA A 266 5.58 -18.97 -0.13
CA ALA A 266 4.15 -18.78 0.10
C ALA A 266 3.63 -17.46 -0.50
N MET A 267 4.41 -16.37 -0.40
CA MET A 267 4.06 -15.08 -1.02
C MET A 267 4.01 -15.18 -2.55
N VAL A 268 4.95 -15.87 -3.19
CA VAL A 268 4.96 -16.07 -4.64
C VAL A 268 3.73 -16.86 -5.09
N VAL A 269 3.43 -17.99 -4.41
CA VAL A 269 2.25 -18.81 -4.74
C VAL A 269 0.97 -18.01 -4.53
N GLY A 270 0.85 -17.27 -3.43
CA GLY A 270 -0.31 -16.41 -3.14
C GLY A 270 -0.49 -15.28 -4.16
N GLY A 271 0.60 -14.63 -4.55
CA GLY A 271 0.60 -13.58 -5.58
C GLY A 271 0.15 -14.11 -6.95
N LEU A 272 0.71 -15.23 -7.39
CA LEU A 272 0.30 -15.89 -8.63
C LEU A 272 -1.16 -16.35 -8.59
N TRP A 273 -1.60 -16.90 -7.45
CA TRP A 273 -2.99 -17.31 -7.25
C TRP A 273 -3.96 -16.12 -7.31
N SER A 274 -3.58 -14.97 -6.76
CA SER A 274 -4.35 -13.73 -6.85
C SER A 274 -4.55 -13.30 -8.30
N ILE A 275 -3.47 -13.29 -9.10
CA ILE A 275 -3.52 -12.99 -10.55
C ILE A 275 -4.49 -13.94 -11.27
N ILE A 276 -4.44 -15.24 -10.94
CA ILE A 276 -5.33 -16.25 -11.53
C ILE A 276 -6.80 -15.97 -11.17
N GLN A 277 -7.10 -15.56 -9.93
CA GLN A 277 -8.46 -15.21 -9.52
C GLN A 277 -9.01 -13.98 -10.26
N ILE A 278 -8.20 -12.93 -10.42
CA ILE A 278 -8.65 -11.67 -11.05
C ILE A 278 -8.51 -11.66 -12.58
N ARG A 279 -8.07 -12.78 -13.19
CA ARG A 279 -7.75 -12.88 -14.63
C ARG A 279 -8.88 -12.41 -15.55
N ASP A 280 -10.14 -12.62 -15.17
CA ASP A 280 -11.27 -12.27 -16.03
C ASP A 280 -11.62 -10.78 -15.93
N GLY A 281 -11.32 -10.13 -14.80
CA GLY A 281 -11.32 -8.66 -14.69
C GLY A 281 -10.20 -8.05 -15.53
N ILE A 282 -9.00 -8.64 -15.47
CA ILE A 282 -7.86 -8.24 -16.29
C ILE A 282 -8.18 -8.32 -17.79
N LYS A 283 -8.71 -9.46 -18.27
CA LYS A 283 -9.08 -9.63 -19.69
C LYS A 283 -10.10 -8.58 -20.15
N ARG A 284 -11.09 -8.26 -19.31
CA ARG A 284 -12.08 -7.20 -19.59
C ARG A 284 -11.42 -5.84 -19.70
N GLY A 285 -10.60 -5.45 -18.71
CA GLY A 285 -9.88 -4.18 -18.70
C GLY A 285 -8.94 -4.00 -19.91
N VAL A 286 -8.21 -5.05 -20.31
CA VAL A 286 -7.38 -5.04 -21.52
C VAL A 286 -8.25 -4.88 -22.77
N ARG A 287 -9.31 -5.68 -22.92
CA ARG A 287 -10.21 -5.62 -24.08
C ARG A 287 -10.84 -4.24 -24.26
N GLU A 288 -11.24 -3.61 -23.16
CA GLU A 288 -11.82 -2.27 -23.17
C GLU A 288 -10.79 -1.17 -23.40
N THR A 289 -9.56 -1.31 -22.87
CA THR A 289 -8.49 -0.35 -23.16
C THR A 289 -8.17 -0.34 -24.66
N PHE A 290 -7.99 -1.52 -25.27
CA PHE A 290 -7.72 -1.62 -26.71
C PHE A 290 -8.95 -1.35 -27.59
N GLY A 291 -10.14 -1.75 -27.16
CA GLY A 291 -11.40 -1.51 -27.86
C GLY A 291 -11.86 -0.06 -27.79
N GLY A 292 -11.76 0.55 -26.62
CA GLY A 292 -12.03 1.96 -26.33
C GLY A 292 -11.05 2.90 -27.01
N TYR A 293 -9.76 2.53 -27.13
CA TYR A 293 -8.79 3.29 -27.92
C TYR A 293 -9.16 3.30 -29.41
N ARG A 294 -9.63 2.17 -29.96
CA ARG A 294 -10.06 2.05 -31.36
C ARG A 294 -11.40 2.74 -31.63
N ALA A 295 -12.30 2.78 -30.64
CA ALA A 295 -13.56 3.52 -30.71
C ALA A 295 -13.36 5.04 -30.51
N SER A 296 -12.46 5.46 -29.62
CA SER A 296 -12.09 6.86 -29.36
C SER A 296 -11.45 7.55 -30.57
N MET A 297 -10.69 6.81 -31.38
CA MET A 297 -10.20 7.29 -32.68
C MET A 297 -11.32 7.62 -33.69
N ASN A 298 -12.52 7.04 -33.52
CA ASN A 298 -13.64 7.14 -34.48
C ASN A 298 -14.86 7.90 -33.95
N ALA A 299 -14.98 8.15 -32.65
CA ALA A 299 -16.15 8.78 -32.04
C ALA A 299 -15.95 10.27 -31.74
N ALA A 300 -16.71 11.11 -32.43
CA ALA A 300 -16.86 12.54 -32.16
C ALA A 300 -17.70 12.85 -30.89
N GLU A 301 -18.21 11.83 -30.20
CA GLU A 301 -19.03 11.99 -28.99
C GLU A 301 -18.16 11.89 -27.74
N ARG A 302 -17.59 13.03 -27.35
CA ARG A 302 -17.02 13.24 -26.03
C ARG A 302 -18.16 13.36 -25.02
N THR A 303 -18.51 12.29 -24.33
CA THR A 303 -19.17 12.44 -23.02
C THR A 303 -18.25 13.29 -22.14
N PRO A 304 -18.77 14.25 -21.35
CA PRO A 304 -17.95 15.16 -20.57
C PRO A 304 -17.46 14.45 -19.29
N SER A 305 -16.66 13.40 -19.42
CA SER A 305 -15.78 12.99 -18.34
C SER A 305 -14.48 13.80 -18.48
N ARG A 306 -14.04 14.45 -17.40
CA ARG A 306 -12.80 15.25 -17.35
C ARG A 306 -11.54 14.37 -17.40
N ASP A 307 -11.58 13.25 -18.12
CA ASP A 307 -10.42 12.38 -18.25
C ASP A 307 -9.41 13.03 -19.23
N MET A 308 -8.12 12.77 -19.02
CA MET A 308 -7.04 13.37 -19.82
C MET A 308 -7.13 12.92 -21.29
N ASP A 309 -6.87 13.84 -22.23
CA ASP A 309 -6.83 13.53 -23.66
C ASP A 309 -5.85 12.38 -23.94
N SER A 310 -6.29 11.40 -24.74
CA SER A 310 -5.54 10.17 -24.99
C SER A 310 -4.16 10.41 -25.62
N ARG A 311 -3.95 11.52 -26.34
CA ARG A 311 -2.64 11.88 -26.90
C ARG A 311 -1.66 12.28 -25.81
N TRP A 312 -2.09 13.11 -24.86
CA TRP A 312 -1.28 13.52 -23.72
C TRP A 312 -0.99 12.34 -22.79
N LEU A 313 -1.97 11.47 -22.58
CA LEU A 313 -1.78 10.22 -21.85
C LEU A 313 -0.68 9.36 -22.48
N LEU A 314 -0.77 9.09 -23.79
CA LEU A 314 0.22 8.28 -24.49
C LEU A 314 1.63 8.90 -24.43
N LEU A 315 1.73 10.22 -24.59
CA LEU A 315 3.01 10.94 -24.50
C LEU A 315 3.63 10.83 -23.10
N LEU A 316 2.83 10.97 -22.03
CA LEU A 316 3.32 10.86 -20.66
C LEU A 316 3.72 9.43 -20.29
N VAL A 317 2.96 8.42 -20.75
CA VAL A 317 3.34 7.01 -20.59
C VAL A 317 4.66 6.75 -21.31
N LEU A 318 4.79 7.17 -22.58
CA LEU A 318 6.02 6.98 -23.35
C LEU A 318 7.20 7.69 -22.70
N ALA A 319 7.03 8.93 -22.25
CA ALA A 319 8.08 9.66 -21.54
C ALA A 319 8.51 8.92 -20.26
N THR A 320 7.57 8.41 -19.49
CA THR A 320 7.87 7.67 -18.24
C THR A 320 8.58 6.34 -18.53
N VAL A 321 8.15 5.59 -19.55
CA VAL A 321 8.80 4.36 -20.02
C VAL A 321 10.24 4.64 -20.50
N MET A 322 10.48 5.77 -21.18
CA MET A 322 11.83 6.17 -21.58
C MET A 322 12.73 6.49 -20.39
N VAL A 323 12.19 7.14 -19.34
CA VAL A 323 12.94 7.37 -18.10
C VAL A 323 13.25 6.03 -17.42
N VAL A 324 12.30 5.10 -17.33
CA VAL A 324 12.52 3.76 -16.78
C VAL A 324 13.61 3.01 -17.55
N LEU A 325 13.56 3.03 -18.88
CA LEU A 325 14.60 2.43 -19.72
C LEU A 325 15.98 3.04 -19.44
N SER A 326 16.05 4.37 -19.30
CA SER A 326 17.31 5.04 -18.97
C SER A 326 17.86 4.63 -17.60
N LEU A 327 16.99 4.39 -16.62
CA LEU A 327 17.37 3.89 -15.29
C LEU A 327 17.90 2.46 -15.38
N TYR A 328 17.19 1.56 -16.06
CA TYR A 328 17.65 0.18 -16.22
C TYR A 328 18.94 0.09 -17.04
N LEU A 329 19.16 0.95 -18.03
CA LEU A 329 20.44 0.98 -18.77
C LEU A 329 21.60 1.40 -17.86
N ARG A 330 21.37 2.33 -16.92
CA ARG A 330 22.38 2.69 -15.92
C ARG A 330 22.66 1.54 -14.95
N VAL A 331 21.61 0.87 -14.47
CA VAL A 331 21.72 -0.21 -13.48
C VAL A 331 22.38 -1.47 -14.05
N THR A 332 22.10 -1.83 -15.31
CA THR A 332 22.67 -3.04 -15.95
C THR A 332 24.05 -2.81 -16.60
N GLY A 333 24.62 -1.61 -16.49
CA GLY A 333 25.91 -1.29 -17.12
C GLY A 333 25.84 -1.22 -18.65
N GLY A 334 24.71 -0.80 -19.22
CA GLY A 334 24.53 -0.62 -20.67
C GLY A 334 24.11 -1.89 -21.42
N GLN A 335 23.68 -2.95 -20.73
CA GLN A 335 23.17 -4.16 -21.36
C GLN A 335 21.74 -3.95 -21.89
N TRP A 336 21.64 -3.54 -23.15
CA TRP A 336 20.37 -3.23 -23.82
C TRP A 336 19.32 -4.34 -23.74
N GLY A 337 19.71 -5.61 -23.94
CA GLY A 337 18.76 -6.73 -23.93
C GLY A 337 18.05 -6.90 -22.59
N ALA A 338 18.81 -6.88 -21.49
CA ALA A 338 18.26 -7.01 -20.15
C ALA A 338 17.43 -5.79 -19.76
N SER A 339 17.90 -4.57 -20.07
CA SER A 339 17.18 -3.34 -19.73
C SER A 339 15.87 -3.20 -20.48
N VAL A 340 15.84 -3.48 -21.78
CA VAL A 340 14.60 -3.43 -22.58
C VAL A 340 13.61 -4.47 -22.07
N LEU A 341 14.05 -5.70 -21.80
CA LEU A 341 13.19 -6.74 -21.23
C LEU A 341 12.60 -6.30 -19.89
N ALA A 342 13.43 -5.78 -18.98
CA ALA A 342 13.00 -5.28 -17.68
C ALA A 342 12.00 -4.12 -17.80
N THR A 343 12.24 -3.16 -18.70
CA THR A 343 11.31 -2.05 -18.96
C THR A 343 9.96 -2.55 -19.47
N VAL A 344 9.94 -3.50 -20.42
CA VAL A 344 8.70 -4.07 -20.95
C VAL A 344 7.95 -4.79 -19.83
N MET A 345 8.65 -5.62 -19.05
CA MET A 345 8.05 -6.32 -17.91
C MET A 345 7.48 -5.35 -16.88
N MET A 346 8.23 -4.32 -16.49
CA MET A 346 7.77 -3.31 -15.54
C MET A 346 6.51 -2.59 -16.07
N THR A 347 6.49 -2.20 -17.34
CA THR A 347 5.35 -1.50 -17.96
C THR A 347 4.10 -2.37 -18.00
N VAL A 348 4.27 -3.66 -18.31
CA VAL A 348 3.16 -4.62 -18.34
C VAL A 348 2.66 -4.91 -16.92
N CYS A 349 3.57 -5.12 -15.97
CA CYS A 349 3.21 -5.36 -14.58
C CYS A 349 2.52 -4.14 -13.96
N SER A 350 3.02 -2.92 -14.19
CA SER A 350 2.40 -1.71 -13.63
C SER A 350 0.99 -1.47 -14.15
N PHE A 351 0.64 -1.94 -15.35
CA PHE A 351 -0.74 -1.93 -15.84
C PHE A 351 -1.66 -2.88 -15.05
N PHE A 352 -1.17 -4.05 -14.62
CA PHE A 352 -1.99 -5.02 -13.89
C PHE A 352 -2.11 -4.74 -12.39
N PHE A 353 -1.20 -3.97 -11.81
CA PHE A 353 -1.12 -3.69 -10.37
C PHE A 353 -1.41 -2.21 -10.02
N VAL A 354 -2.21 -1.54 -10.86
CA VAL A 354 -2.75 -0.19 -10.55
C VAL A 354 -3.77 -0.23 -9.44
#